data_AF-A0A931DRB6-F1
#
_entry.id   AF-A0A931DRB6-F1
#
_cell.length_a   1.000
_cell.length_b   1.000
_cell.length_c   1.000
_cell.angle_alpha   90.00
_cell.angle_beta   90.00
_cell.angle_gamma   90.00
#
_symmetry.space_group_name_H-M   'P 1'
#
loop_
_entity.id
_entity.type
_entity.pdbx_description
1 polymer ?
#
loop_
_entity_poly.entity_id
_entity_poly.type
_entity_poly.pdbx_seq_one_letter_code
_entity_poly.pdbx_strand_id
1 'polypeptide(L)'
;MGVDWIRMRPRPGVSRARLAALADAQAAAFAASGHWYEGEFDHLLTEPGPGSTELAGQVEIDRGPDSGRRVMLVTLNPALPAEWRLAAYRSHLPDELPGLLDGWRSHLDRVRGGAHRAYLRAWYRYATSWRLALEWSELRARALAARDRTNAWATRPELVEVRERILAVPVPVVSPAPHWGADPPPPDPPPPPDPPGHEAAVALARAWNHRVPRGQRVYVTRPPGFGAYLDEALGSPDLADVLDWMDRARAEGYGLFLDW
;
A
#
# COMPACT_ATOMS: atom_id res chain seq x y z
N MET A 1 -3.04 -15.01 6.13
CA MET A 1 -4.40 -14.53 6.51
C MET A 1 -4.52 -13.11 5.99
N GLY A 2 -5.72 -12.66 5.64
CA GLY A 2 -5.92 -11.28 5.19
C GLY A 2 -6.57 -10.45 6.30
N VAL A 3 -6.37 -9.14 6.28
CA VAL A 3 -6.91 -8.21 7.27
C VAL A 3 -8.30 -7.74 6.85
N ASP A 4 -9.28 -7.97 7.71
CA ASP A 4 -10.70 -7.75 7.44
C ASP A 4 -11.31 -6.77 8.44
N TRP A 5 -12.27 -5.99 7.98
CA TRP A 5 -13.26 -5.40 8.86
C TRP A 5 -14.45 -6.31 8.95
N ILE A 6 -14.96 -6.52 10.15
CA ILE A 6 -16.20 -7.24 10.42
C ILE A 6 -17.18 -6.30 11.14
N ARG A 7 -18.45 -6.27 10.75
CA ARG A 7 -19.45 -5.45 11.44
C ARG A 7 -19.53 -5.84 12.91
N MET A 8 -19.55 -4.83 13.78
CA MET A 8 -19.62 -5.04 15.23
C MET A 8 -20.59 -4.09 15.92
N ARG A 9 -21.11 -4.48 17.08
CA ARG A 9 -21.84 -3.60 18.00
C ARG A 9 -21.24 -3.62 19.40
N PRO A 10 -21.20 -2.49 20.11
CA PRO A 10 -20.89 -2.47 21.54
C PRO A 10 -21.80 -3.43 22.33
N ARG A 11 -21.22 -4.21 23.25
CA ARG A 11 -22.03 -4.94 24.24
C ARG A 11 -22.71 -3.96 25.21
N PRO A 12 -23.88 -4.30 25.74
CA PRO A 12 -24.54 -3.49 26.76
C PRO A 12 -23.62 -3.23 27.97
N GLY A 13 -23.62 -2.00 28.48
CA GLY A 13 -22.85 -1.61 29.67
C GLY A 13 -21.37 -1.28 29.42
N VAL A 14 -20.86 -1.44 28.19
CA VAL A 14 -19.49 -1.00 27.84
C VAL A 14 -19.50 0.47 27.47
N SER A 15 -18.67 1.28 28.14
CA SER A 15 -18.59 2.70 27.84
C SER A 15 -17.87 2.99 26.52
N ARG A 16 -18.30 4.06 25.84
CA ARG A 16 -17.66 4.54 24.60
C ARG A 16 -16.18 4.87 24.77
N ALA A 17 -15.80 5.44 25.92
CA ALA A 17 -14.41 5.74 26.23
C ALA A 17 -13.55 4.47 26.35
N ARG A 18 -14.08 3.42 26.98
CA ARG A 18 -13.40 2.12 27.07
C ARG A 18 -13.22 1.50 25.69
N LEU A 19 -14.25 1.53 24.84
CA LEU A 19 -14.14 1.03 23.47
C LEU A 19 -13.12 1.80 22.63
N ALA A 20 -13.04 3.12 22.79
CA ALA A 20 -12.02 3.93 22.12
C ALA A 20 -10.60 3.46 22.49
N ALA A 21 -10.33 3.40 23.80
CA ALA A 21 -9.02 2.99 24.31
C ALA A 21 -8.65 1.57 23.86
N LEU A 22 -9.63 0.66 23.81
CA LEU A 22 -9.41 -0.69 23.32
C LEU A 22 -9.19 -0.74 21.81
N ALA A 23 -9.87 0.08 21.01
CA ALA A 23 -9.62 0.19 19.58
C ALA A 23 -8.23 0.75 19.28
N ASP A 24 -7.76 1.74 20.06
CA ASP A 24 -6.41 2.29 19.94
C ASP A 24 -5.34 1.26 20.34
N ALA A 25 -5.54 0.56 21.45
CA ALA A 25 -4.66 -0.53 21.87
C ALA A 25 -4.67 -1.69 20.85
N GLN A 26 -5.82 -1.95 20.22
CA GLN A 26 -5.94 -2.94 19.15
C GLN A 26 -5.12 -2.53 17.91
N ALA A 27 -5.24 -1.27 17.48
CA ALA A 27 -4.45 -0.73 16.38
C ALA A 27 -2.94 -0.79 16.67
N ALA A 28 -2.52 -0.48 17.91
CA ALA A 28 -1.12 -0.61 18.32
C ALA A 28 -0.63 -2.07 18.29
N ALA A 29 -1.46 -3.03 18.74
CA ALA A 29 -1.14 -4.45 18.63
C ALA A 29 -1.01 -4.91 17.18
N PHE A 30 -1.92 -4.44 16.31
CA PHE A 30 -1.85 -4.72 14.88
C PHE A 30 -0.55 -4.16 14.25
N ALA A 31 -0.22 -2.89 14.51
CA ALA A 31 1.00 -2.28 14.00
C ALA A 31 2.27 -3.03 14.46
N ALA A 32 2.32 -3.46 15.72
CA ALA A 32 3.42 -4.25 16.27
C ALA A 32 3.52 -5.67 15.68
N SER A 33 2.44 -6.21 15.11
CA SER A 33 2.41 -7.58 14.58
C SER A 33 3.12 -7.73 13.23
N GLY A 34 3.34 -6.65 12.49
CA GLY A 34 3.90 -6.71 11.14
C GLY A 34 2.94 -7.25 10.06
N HIS A 35 1.66 -7.50 10.38
CA HIS A 35 0.66 -8.03 9.43
C HIS A 35 0.03 -7.00 8.47
N TRP A 36 0.76 -5.94 8.16
CA TRP A 36 0.33 -4.81 7.34
C TRP A 36 1.23 -4.70 6.10
N TYR A 37 0.92 -3.79 5.16
CA TYR A 37 1.66 -3.70 3.89
C TYR A 37 3.02 -3.02 4.12
N GLU A 38 4.05 -3.82 4.36
CA GLU A 38 5.44 -3.36 4.56
C GLU A 38 5.94 -2.52 3.37
N GLY A 39 6.71 -1.47 3.66
CA GLY A 39 7.42 -0.68 2.68
C GLY A 39 6.74 0.63 2.31
N GLU A 40 5.54 0.58 1.71
CA GLU A 40 4.87 1.78 1.20
C GLU A 40 4.61 2.80 2.30
N PHE A 41 4.28 2.33 3.51
CA PHE A 41 3.88 3.14 4.65
C PHE A 41 4.94 3.29 5.74
N ASP A 42 6.15 2.74 5.56
CA ASP A 42 7.19 2.71 6.61
C ASP A 42 7.54 4.12 7.12
N HIS A 43 7.47 5.12 6.24
CA HIS A 43 7.72 6.53 6.57
C HIS A 43 6.63 7.20 7.42
N LEU A 44 5.47 6.53 7.59
CA LEU A 44 4.35 7.01 8.40
C LEU A 44 4.26 6.31 9.75
N LEU A 45 5.03 5.24 9.96
CA LEU A 45 4.99 4.52 11.22
C LEU A 45 5.60 5.32 12.35
N THR A 46 4.87 5.33 13.45
CA THR A 46 5.39 5.67 14.77
C THR A 46 5.63 4.39 15.56
N GLU A 47 6.51 4.43 16.56
CA GLU A 47 6.67 3.31 17.49
C GLU A 47 5.30 2.93 18.09
N PRO A 48 4.91 1.65 18.04
CA PRO A 48 3.61 1.22 18.56
C PRO A 48 3.57 1.37 20.07
N GLY A 49 2.46 1.93 20.57
CA GLY A 49 2.17 1.95 22.01
C GLY A 49 1.81 0.57 22.58
N PRO A 50 1.40 0.47 23.86
CA PRO A 50 0.99 -0.79 24.45
C PRO A 50 -0.25 -1.36 23.73
N GLY A 51 -0.12 -2.57 23.17
CA GLY A 51 -1.16 -3.24 22.40
C GLY A 51 -2.11 -4.12 23.23
N SER A 52 -3.33 -4.35 22.77
CA SER A 52 -4.30 -5.29 23.36
C SER A 52 -5.30 -5.84 22.34
N THR A 53 -5.72 -7.10 22.48
CA THR A 53 -6.77 -7.75 21.67
C THR A 53 -8.11 -7.88 22.42
N GLU A 54 -8.25 -7.24 23.58
CA GLU A 54 -9.43 -7.37 24.46
C GLU A 54 -10.72 -6.81 23.86
N LEU A 55 -10.65 -5.99 22.80
CA LEU A 55 -11.82 -5.40 22.15
C LEU A 55 -12.85 -6.45 21.75
N ALA A 56 -12.41 -7.61 21.26
CA ALA A 56 -13.30 -8.70 20.84
C ALA A 56 -14.24 -9.18 21.97
N GLY A 57 -13.80 -9.09 23.23
CA GLY A 57 -14.62 -9.44 24.39
C GLY A 57 -15.68 -8.40 24.78
N GLN A 58 -15.59 -7.18 24.22
CA GLN A 58 -16.45 -6.04 24.54
C GLN A 58 -17.48 -5.72 23.46
N VAL A 59 -17.44 -6.44 22.33
CA VAL A 59 -18.32 -6.22 21.20
C VAL A 59 -19.04 -7.50 20.80
N GLU A 60 -20.13 -7.34 20.08
CA GLU A 60 -20.84 -8.40 19.36
C GLU A 60 -20.40 -8.32 17.89
N ILE A 61 -19.78 -9.38 17.38
CA ILE A 61 -19.34 -9.47 15.99
C ILE A 61 -20.45 -10.13 15.18
N ASP A 62 -20.87 -9.47 14.10
CA ASP A 62 -21.78 -10.07 13.13
C ASP A 62 -21.07 -11.21 12.39
N ARG A 63 -21.72 -12.37 12.31
CA ARG A 63 -21.19 -13.57 11.62
C ARG A 63 -22.00 -13.92 10.37
N GLY A 64 -22.85 -13.00 9.92
CA GLY A 64 -23.62 -13.16 8.70
C GLY A 64 -22.75 -13.28 7.44
N PRO A 65 -23.32 -13.75 6.32
CA PRO A 65 -22.60 -13.98 5.07
C PRO A 65 -22.05 -12.70 4.39
N ASP A 66 -22.50 -11.51 4.79
CA ASP A 66 -22.01 -10.20 4.32
C ASP A 66 -21.38 -9.38 5.47
N SER A 67 -20.90 -10.07 6.51
CA SER A 67 -20.46 -9.42 7.75
C SER A 67 -19.10 -8.73 7.65
N GLY A 68 -18.31 -8.97 6.60
CA GLY A 68 -16.97 -8.40 6.51
C GLY A 68 -16.47 -8.03 5.12
N ARG A 69 -15.41 -7.20 5.10
CA ARG A 69 -14.73 -6.70 3.90
C ARG A 69 -13.22 -6.62 4.13
N ARG A 70 -12.43 -6.89 3.07
CA ARG A 70 -10.97 -6.73 3.11
C ARG A 70 -10.63 -5.26 3.36
N VAL A 71 -9.86 -4.96 4.40
CA VAL A 71 -9.35 -3.59 4.66
C VAL A 71 -8.45 -3.12 3.50
N MET A 72 -7.82 -4.08 2.84
CA MET A 72 -6.95 -3.87 1.68
C MET A 72 -7.62 -3.10 0.52
N LEU A 73 -8.95 -3.18 0.37
CA LEU A 73 -9.69 -2.45 -0.67
C LEU A 73 -9.61 -0.93 -0.50
N VAL A 74 -9.45 -0.48 0.75
CA VAL A 74 -9.21 0.92 1.09
C VAL A 74 -7.72 1.21 1.12
N THR A 75 -6.93 0.37 1.80
CA THR A 75 -5.51 0.70 2.07
C THR A 75 -4.66 0.71 0.81
N LEU A 76 -5.02 -0.07 -0.22
CA LEU A 76 -4.32 -0.08 -1.50
C LEU A 76 -4.87 0.91 -2.52
N ASN A 77 -5.90 1.70 -2.21
CA ASN A 77 -6.44 2.65 -3.17
C ASN A 77 -5.70 4.00 -3.12
N PRO A 78 -4.83 4.33 -4.10
CA PRO A 78 -3.96 5.49 -4.00
C PRO A 78 -4.67 6.84 -4.23
N ALA A 79 -5.97 6.83 -4.56
CA ALA A 79 -6.75 8.06 -4.60
C ALA A 79 -6.98 8.64 -3.19
N LEU A 80 -6.91 7.81 -2.15
CA LEU A 80 -6.98 8.23 -0.76
C LEU A 80 -5.58 8.62 -0.22
N PRO A 81 -5.49 9.60 0.70
CA PRO A 81 -4.24 9.95 1.36
C PRO A 81 -3.60 8.75 2.08
N ALA A 82 -2.28 8.67 2.09
CA ALA A 82 -1.57 7.52 2.68
C ALA A 82 -1.79 7.40 4.19
N GLU A 83 -1.92 8.54 4.86
CA GLU A 83 -2.26 8.64 6.27
C GLU A 83 -3.66 8.11 6.55
N TRP A 84 -4.62 8.35 5.66
CA TRP A 84 -5.99 7.81 5.78
C TRP A 84 -6.04 6.32 5.50
N ARG A 85 -5.24 5.86 4.52
CA ARG A 85 -5.07 4.44 4.20
C ARG A 85 -4.44 3.70 5.37
N LEU A 86 -3.40 4.26 5.99
CA LEU A 86 -2.81 3.68 7.20
C LEU A 86 -3.81 3.68 8.37
N ALA A 87 -4.53 4.77 8.57
CA ALA A 87 -5.53 4.89 9.63
C ALA A 87 -6.73 3.94 9.46
N ALA A 88 -6.90 3.31 8.29
CA ALA A 88 -7.90 2.26 8.08
C ALA A 88 -7.53 0.94 8.79
N TYR A 89 -6.27 0.73 9.17
CA TYR A 89 -5.84 -0.44 9.94
C TYR A 89 -6.18 -0.33 11.44
N ARG A 90 -7.45 -0.06 11.75
CA ARG A 90 -8.00 -0.06 13.12
C ARG A 90 -9.46 -0.47 13.13
N SER A 91 -9.98 -0.76 14.33
CA SER A 91 -11.42 -0.81 14.53
C SER A 91 -12.03 0.59 14.56
N HIS A 92 -13.19 0.73 13.93
CA HIS A 92 -13.98 1.96 13.92
C HIS A 92 -15.29 1.78 14.69
N LEU A 93 -15.59 2.70 15.59
CA LEU A 93 -16.80 2.66 16.40
C LEU A 93 -18.01 3.19 15.60
N PRO A 94 -19.25 2.81 15.95
CA PRO A 94 -20.43 3.18 15.16
C PRO A 94 -20.57 4.68 14.91
N ASP A 95 -20.21 5.51 15.90
CA ASP A 95 -20.25 6.97 15.83
C ASP A 95 -19.14 7.59 14.97
N GLU A 96 -18.08 6.84 14.65
CA GLU A 96 -16.98 7.32 13.81
C GLU A 96 -17.25 7.15 12.31
N LEU A 97 -18.07 6.15 11.93
CA LEU A 97 -18.33 5.83 10.52
C LEU A 97 -18.95 6.96 9.70
N PRO A 98 -19.92 7.75 10.21
CA PRO A 98 -20.48 8.86 9.43
C PRO A 98 -19.40 9.85 8.97
N GLY A 99 -18.56 10.34 9.90
CA GLY A 99 -17.52 11.30 9.58
C GLY A 99 -16.44 10.73 8.66
N LEU A 100 -16.08 9.46 8.86
CA LEU A 100 -15.11 8.77 8.01
C LEU A 100 -15.61 8.67 6.56
N LEU A 101 -16.84 8.18 6.37
CA LEU A 101 -17.44 7.99 5.05
C LEU A 101 -17.66 9.32 4.33
N ASP A 102 -18.18 10.33 5.02
CA ASP A 102 -18.40 11.65 4.44
C ASP A 102 -17.06 12.27 4.02
N GLY A 103 -16.02 12.14 4.85
CA GLY A 103 -14.66 12.60 4.54
C GLY A 103 -14.07 11.91 3.30
N TRP A 104 -14.14 10.58 3.25
CA TRP A 104 -13.61 9.80 2.12
C TRP A 104 -14.36 10.06 0.81
N ARG A 105 -15.70 10.04 0.85
CA ARG A 105 -16.53 10.32 -0.34
C ARG A 105 -16.29 11.74 -0.86
N SER A 106 -16.28 12.73 0.03
CA SER A 106 -16.00 14.13 -0.34
C SER A 106 -14.60 14.28 -0.96
N HIS A 107 -13.59 13.65 -0.39
CA HIS A 107 -12.24 13.66 -0.96
C HIS A 107 -12.19 13.02 -2.35
N LEU A 108 -12.80 11.85 -2.53
CA LEU A 108 -12.84 11.17 -3.83
C LEU A 108 -13.56 12.02 -4.89
N ASP A 109 -14.65 12.70 -4.53
CA ASP A 109 -15.34 13.63 -5.42
C ASP A 109 -14.47 14.84 -5.80
N ARG A 110 -13.72 15.38 -4.84
CA ARG A 110 -12.73 16.44 -5.12
C ARG A 110 -11.64 15.95 -6.06
N VAL A 111 -11.13 14.73 -5.88
CA VAL A 111 -10.12 14.14 -6.77
C VAL A 111 -10.68 13.94 -8.18
N ARG A 112 -11.92 13.44 -8.32
CA ARG A 112 -12.64 13.37 -9.61
C ARG A 112 -12.78 14.75 -10.26
N GLY A 113 -13.06 15.77 -9.45
CA GLY A 113 -13.07 17.19 -9.86
C GLY A 113 -11.70 17.78 -10.17
N GLY A 114 -10.62 17.01 -10.09
CA GLY A 114 -9.26 17.43 -10.43
C GLY A 114 -8.49 18.11 -9.29
N ALA A 115 -9.01 18.12 -8.07
CA ALA A 115 -8.26 18.60 -6.91
C ALA A 115 -7.10 17.65 -6.55
N HIS A 116 -6.19 18.13 -5.69
CA HIS A 116 -5.09 17.33 -5.10
C HIS A 116 -4.10 16.70 -6.09
N ARG A 117 -4.09 17.13 -7.36
CA ARG A 117 -3.19 16.60 -8.41
C ARG A 117 -1.72 16.67 -8.04
N ALA A 118 -1.28 17.71 -7.34
CA ALA A 118 0.11 17.85 -6.90
C ALA A 118 0.51 16.71 -5.95
N TYR A 119 -0.28 16.49 -4.89
CA TYR A 119 -0.09 15.38 -3.94
C TYR A 119 -0.14 14.03 -4.66
N LEU A 120 -1.15 13.78 -5.50
CA LEU A 120 -1.30 12.50 -6.20
C LEU A 120 -0.15 12.22 -7.19
N ARG A 121 0.40 13.25 -7.85
CA ARG A 121 1.59 13.10 -8.69
C ARG A 121 2.84 12.80 -7.86
N ALA A 122 3.01 13.49 -6.73
CA ALA A 122 4.09 13.18 -5.81
C ALA A 122 3.98 11.73 -5.31
N TRP A 123 2.78 11.29 -4.95
CA TRP A 123 2.50 9.92 -4.50
C TRP A 123 2.83 8.90 -5.58
N TYR A 124 2.36 9.13 -6.81
CA TYR A 124 2.67 8.29 -7.96
C TYR A 124 4.19 8.17 -8.21
N ARG A 125 4.94 9.28 -8.13
CA ARG A 125 6.40 9.27 -8.27
C ARG A 125 7.09 8.47 -7.16
N TYR A 126 6.68 8.68 -5.91
CA TYR A 126 7.15 7.90 -4.77
C TYR A 126 6.89 6.41 -4.97
N ALA A 127 5.63 6.01 -5.17
CA ALA A 127 5.24 4.61 -5.27
C ALA A 127 5.94 3.89 -6.44
N THR A 128 6.05 4.54 -7.60
CA THR A 128 6.70 3.93 -8.79
C THR A 128 8.22 3.83 -8.64
N SER A 129 8.88 4.85 -8.08
CA SER A 129 10.32 4.81 -7.84
C SER A 129 10.69 3.84 -6.71
N TRP A 130 9.88 3.74 -5.66
CA TRP A 130 10.04 2.75 -4.60
C TRP A 130 9.90 1.31 -5.14
N ARG A 131 8.85 1.03 -5.91
CA ARG A 131 8.64 -0.29 -6.53
C ARG A 131 9.82 -0.67 -7.44
N LEU A 132 10.28 0.27 -8.27
CA LEU A 132 11.44 0.07 -9.13
C LEU A 132 12.69 -0.25 -8.32
N ALA A 133 12.95 0.49 -7.23
CA ALA A 133 14.11 0.25 -6.38
C ALA A 133 14.07 -1.16 -5.74
N LEU A 134 12.89 -1.62 -5.30
CA LEU A 134 12.69 -2.97 -4.75
C LEU A 134 12.99 -4.06 -5.78
N GLU A 135 12.33 -3.99 -6.94
CA GLU A 135 12.48 -4.97 -8.03
C GLU A 135 13.91 -4.97 -8.61
N TRP A 136 14.52 -3.78 -8.72
CA TRP A 136 15.90 -3.64 -9.14
C TRP A 136 16.88 -4.23 -8.13
N SER A 137 16.63 -4.06 -6.84
CA SER A 137 17.46 -4.64 -5.78
C SER A 137 17.45 -6.17 -5.86
N GLU A 138 16.30 -6.78 -6.15
CA GLU A 138 16.22 -8.22 -6.39
C GLU A 138 17.05 -8.62 -7.62
N LEU A 139 16.85 -7.97 -8.78
CA LEU A 139 17.60 -8.26 -9.99
C LEU A 139 19.12 -8.14 -9.75
N ARG A 140 19.56 -7.08 -9.08
CA ARG A 140 20.97 -6.84 -8.75
C ARG A 140 21.50 -7.91 -7.80
N ALA A 141 20.74 -8.33 -6.79
CA ALA A 141 21.12 -9.42 -5.90
C ALA A 141 21.30 -10.75 -6.65
N ARG A 142 20.41 -11.07 -7.60
CA ARG A 142 20.55 -12.25 -8.46
C ARG A 142 21.76 -12.18 -9.38
N ALA A 143 22.01 -11.01 -9.97
CA ALA A 143 23.19 -10.75 -10.80
C ALA A 143 24.49 -10.93 -9.99
N LEU A 144 24.55 -10.38 -8.77
CA LEU A 144 25.67 -10.58 -7.84
C LEU A 144 25.86 -12.06 -7.50
N ALA A 145 24.79 -12.75 -7.08
CA ALA A 145 24.85 -14.16 -6.70
C ALA A 145 25.25 -15.09 -7.87
N ALA A 146 24.97 -14.70 -9.12
CA ALA A 146 25.39 -15.46 -10.29
C ALA A 146 26.87 -15.27 -10.64
N ARG A 147 27.54 -14.23 -10.11
CA ARG A 147 28.97 -14.00 -10.35
C ARG A 147 29.84 -15.13 -9.83
N ASP A 148 29.47 -15.67 -8.68
CA ASP A 148 30.26 -16.69 -7.97
C ASP A 148 29.85 -18.12 -8.34
N ARG A 149 28.91 -18.29 -9.30
CA ARG A 149 28.43 -19.60 -9.75
C ARG A 149 29.28 -20.13 -10.91
N THR A 150 29.69 -21.38 -10.80
CA THR A 150 30.53 -22.09 -11.79
C THR A 150 29.74 -23.05 -12.68
N ASN A 151 28.41 -23.12 -12.54
CA ASN A 151 27.59 -24.03 -13.33
C ASN A 151 27.45 -23.56 -14.79
N ALA A 152 27.15 -24.50 -15.69
CA ALA A 152 27.20 -24.30 -17.14
C ALA A 152 26.26 -23.20 -17.70
N TRP A 153 25.22 -22.79 -16.97
CA TRP A 153 24.39 -21.67 -17.41
C TRP A 153 24.90 -20.33 -16.89
N ALA A 154 25.46 -20.27 -15.68
CA ALA A 154 25.98 -19.05 -15.07
C ALA A 154 27.25 -18.53 -15.77
N THR A 155 28.03 -19.42 -16.38
CA THR A 155 29.29 -19.10 -17.08
C THR A 155 29.10 -18.74 -18.56
N ARG A 156 27.86 -18.71 -19.08
CA ARG A 156 27.59 -18.37 -20.48
C ARG A 156 28.00 -16.93 -20.77
N PRO A 157 28.77 -16.66 -21.85
CA PRO A 157 29.26 -15.31 -22.16
C PRO A 157 28.16 -14.25 -22.23
N GLU A 158 27.01 -14.59 -22.80
CA GLU A 158 25.89 -13.66 -22.96
C GLU A 158 25.23 -13.31 -21.63
N LEU A 159 25.28 -14.21 -20.65
CA LEU A 159 24.79 -13.94 -19.30
C LEU A 159 25.81 -13.11 -18.50
N VAL A 160 27.10 -13.38 -18.68
CA VAL A 160 28.17 -12.56 -18.10
C VAL A 160 28.02 -11.10 -18.55
N GLU A 161 27.83 -10.86 -19.85
CA GLU A 161 27.61 -9.50 -20.38
C GLU A 161 26.40 -8.81 -19.74
N VAL A 162 25.24 -9.49 -19.69
CA VAL A 162 24.02 -8.92 -19.10
C VAL A 162 24.20 -8.66 -17.61
N ARG A 163 24.87 -9.57 -16.88
CA ARG A 163 25.19 -9.41 -15.46
C ARG A 163 26.04 -8.16 -15.24
N GLU A 164 27.14 -7.99 -15.97
CA GLU A 164 28.01 -6.82 -15.80
C GLU A 164 27.25 -5.52 -16.13
N ARG A 165 26.37 -5.53 -17.14
CA ARG A 165 25.50 -4.37 -17.45
C ARG A 165 24.53 -4.03 -16.32
N ILE A 166 23.92 -5.03 -15.68
CA ILE A 166 23.05 -4.81 -14.50
C ILE A 166 23.85 -4.20 -13.35
N LEU A 167 25.06 -4.71 -13.08
CA LEU A 167 25.88 -4.24 -11.96
C LEU A 167 26.45 -2.83 -12.19
N ALA A 168 26.71 -2.46 -13.44
CA ALA A 168 27.19 -1.14 -13.82
C ALA A 168 26.12 -0.04 -13.73
N VAL A 169 24.84 -0.39 -13.84
CA VAL A 169 23.74 0.57 -13.74
C VAL A 169 23.59 1.05 -12.27
N PRO A 170 23.51 2.38 -12.02
CA PRO A 170 23.23 2.92 -10.70
C PRO A 170 21.92 2.39 -10.11
N VAL A 171 21.85 2.32 -8.78
CA VAL A 171 20.60 1.96 -8.10
C VAL A 171 19.58 3.08 -8.32
N PRO A 172 18.31 2.76 -8.70
CA PRO A 172 17.24 3.74 -8.82
C PRO A 172 17.07 4.55 -7.54
N VAL A 173 16.96 5.87 -7.69
CA VAL A 173 16.70 6.78 -6.58
C VAL A 173 15.20 6.79 -6.29
N VAL A 174 14.84 6.58 -5.02
CA VAL A 174 13.45 6.66 -4.56
C VAL A 174 13.10 8.14 -4.34
N SER A 175 12.00 8.59 -4.94
CA SER A 175 11.46 9.93 -4.70
C SER A 175 11.01 10.06 -3.25
N PRO A 176 11.01 11.26 -2.64
CA PRO A 176 10.52 11.42 -1.28
C PRO A 176 9.02 11.09 -1.20
N ALA A 177 8.61 10.44 -0.10
CA ALA A 177 7.21 10.20 0.18
C ALA A 177 6.50 11.53 0.52
N PRO A 178 5.36 11.86 -0.12
CA PRO A 178 4.63 13.08 0.22
C PRO A 178 3.73 12.84 1.44
N HIS A 179 3.56 13.90 2.24
CA HIS A 179 2.63 13.90 3.37
C HIS A 179 1.35 14.66 3.04
N TRP A 180 0.22 14.12 3.47
CA TRP A 180 -1.07 14.77 3.31
C TRP A 180 -1.18 16.01 4.20
N GLY A 181 -1.70 17.10 3.63
CA GLY A 181 -1.82 18.39 4.32
C GLY A 181 -0.51 19.18 4.43
N ALA A 182 0.63 18.61 4.02
CA ALA A 182 1.86 19.38 3.85
C ALA A 182 1.77 20.20 2.56
N ASP A 183 2.40 21.38 2.56
CA ASP A 183 2.54 22.16 1.34
C ASP A 183 3.22 21.30 0.27
N PRO A 184 2.71 21.27 -0.97
CA PRO A 184 3.38 20.54 -2.02
C PRO A 184 4.80 21.10 -2.15
N PRO A 185 5.82 20.23 -2.29
CA PRO A 185 7.14 20.73 -2.63
C PRO A 185 7.00 21.60 -3.89
N PRO A 186 7.80 22.68 -4.01
CA PRO A 186 7.78 23.52 -5.20
C PRO A 186 7.87 22.63 -6.44
N PRO A 187 7.21 22.99 -7.56
CA PRO A 187 7.27 22.18 -8.77
C PRO A 187 8.73 21.92 -9.09
N ASP A 188 9.12 20.64 -9.08
CA ASP A 188 10.50 20.26 -9.33
C ASP A 188 10.92 20.89 -10.67
N PRO A 189 12.18 21.37 -10.79
CA PRO A 189 12.75 21.62 -12.11
C PRO A 189 12.51 20.38 -13.00
N PRO A 190 12.40 20.55 -14.33
CA PRO A 190 12.20 19.43 -15.24
C PRO A 190 13.17 18.31 -14.87
N PRO A 191 12.67 17.06 -14.77
CA PRO A 191 13.46 15.97 -14.20
C PRO A 191 14.81 15.91 -14.92
N PRO A 192 15.92 15.70 -14.18
CA PRO A 192 17.19 15.40 -14.83
C PRO A 192 16.99 14.25 -15.82
N PRO A 193 17.74 14.21 -16.94
CA PRO A 193 17.62 13.15 -17.94
C PRO A 193 17.62 11.79 -17.23
N ASP A 194 16.62 10.97 -17.52
CA ASP A 194 16.28 9.77 -16.76
C ASP A 194 17.56 8.99 -16.36
N PRO A 195 17.90 8.85 -15.06
CA PRO A 195 18.80 7.78 -14.65
C PRO A 195 18.21 6.49 -15.21
N PRO A 196 19.00 5.57 -15.80
CA PRO A 196 18.54 4.59 -16.79
C PRO A 196 17.10 4.19 -16.51
N GLY A 197 16.17 4.79 -17.27
CA GLY A 197 14.77 4.89 -16.86
C GLY A 197 14.15 3.53 -16.62
N HIS A 198 12.92 3.50 -16.13
CA HIS A 198 12.12 2.27 -15.99
C HIS A 198 12.29 1.32 -17.20
N GLU A 199 12.35 1.87 -18.42
CA GLU A 199 12.62 1.13 -19.65
C GLU A 199 13.96 0.38 -19.69
N ALA A 200 15.04 0.99 -19.23
CA ALA A 200 16.35 0.34 -19.17
C ALA A 200 16.33 -0.81 -18.15
N ALA A 201 15.71 -0.62 -16.99
CA ALA A 201 15.56 -1.67 -15.99
C ALA A 201 14.71 -2.85 -16.52
N VAL A 202 13.57 -2.56 -17.16
CA VAL A 202 12.73 -3.57 -17.81
C VAL A 202 13.48 -4.32 -18.91
N ALA A 203 14.25 -3.62 -19.74
CA ALA A 203 15.05 -4.25 -20.80
C ALA A 203 16.11 -5.20 -20.22
N LEU A 204 16.81 -4.78 -19.16
CA LEU A 204 17.81 -5.62 -18.49
C LEU A 204 17.19 -6.84 -17.79
N ALA A 205 16.05 -6.67 -17.12
CA ALA A 205 15.31 -7.79 -16.52
C ALA A 205 14.85 -8.81 -17.58
N ARG A 206 14.37 -8.34 -18.74
CA ARG A 206 14.01 -9.22 -19.87
C ARG A 206 15.22 -9.95 -20.44
N ALA A 207 16.34 -9.24 -20.63
CA ALA A 207 17.58 -9.82 -21.13
C ALA A 207 18.11 -10.90 -20.18
N TRP A 208 18.05 -10.65 -18.87
CA TRP A 208 18.35 -11.61 -17.82
C TRP A 208 17.45 -12.85 -17.89
N ASN A 209 16.12 -12.66 -17.89
CA ASN A 209 15.14 -13.74 -17.88
C ASN A 209 15.24 -14.70 -19.07
N HIS A 210 15.71 -14.20 -20.22
CA HIS A 210 15.94 -15.00 -21.42
C HIS A 210 17.13 -15.97 -21.28
N ARG A 211 18.08 -15.66 -20.39
CA ARG A 211 19.37 -16.37 -20.27
C ARG A 211 19.45 -17.26 -19.03
N VAL A 212 18.57 -17.06 -18.06
CA VAL A 212 18.56 -17.80 -16.79
C VAL A 212 17.47 -18.88 -16.71
N PRO A 213 17.66 -19.92 -15.88
CA PRO A 213 16.61 -20.89 -15.57
C PRO A 213 15.38 -20.23 -14.93
N ARG A 214 14.22 -20.91 -15.02
CA ARG A 214 12.93 -20.39 -14.50
C ARG A 214 13.00 -19.89 -13.06
N GLY A 215 13.67 -20.61 -12.16
CA GLY A 215 13.80 -20.24 -10.74
C GLY A 215 14.78 -19.10 -10.44
N GLN A 216 15.36 -18.46 -11.46
CA GLN A 216 16.24 -17.28 -11.33
C GLN A 216 15.67 -16.06 -12.05
N ARG A 217 14.48 -16.19 -12.64
CA ARG A 217 13.81 -15.08 -13.30
C ARG A 217 13.29 -14.10 -12.26
N VAL A 218 13.31 -12.82 -12.61
CA VAL A 218 12.79 -11.73 -11.79
C VAL A 218 11.83 -10.89 -12.63
N TYR A 219 11.04 -10.05 -11.99
CA TYR A 219 10.12 -9.16 -12.69
C TYR A 219 10.46 -7.71 -12.38
N VAL A 220 10.43 -6.87 -13.42
CA VAL A 220 10.47 -5.42 -13.29
C VAL A 220 9.23 -4.88 -13.98
N THR A 221 8.37 -4.24 -13.21
CA THR A 221 7.06 -3.75 -13.63
C THR A 221 7.22 -2.44 -14.39
N ARG A 222 6.57 -2.32 -15.55
CA ARG A 222 6.40 -1.00 -16.19
C ARG A 222 5.19 -0.32 -15.56
N PRO A 223 5.33 0.83 -14.90
CA PRO A 223 4.20 1.49 -14.27
C PRO A 223 3.25 2.04 -15.33
N PRO A 224 1.93 2.03 -15.08
CA PRO A 224 0.98 2.75 -15.93
C PRO A 224 1.27 4.25 -15.85
N GLY A 225 0.92 5.02 -16.89
CA GLY A 225 1.02 6.47 -16.80
C GLY A 225 0.10 7.04 -15.71
N PHE A 226 0.44 8.21 -15.17
CA PHE A 226 -0.30 8.84 -14.06
C PHE A 226 -1.82 8.94 -14.28
N GLY A 227 -2.26 9.22 -15.52
CA GLY A 227 -3.68 9.24 -15.87
C GLY A 227 -4.36 7.89 -15.63
N ALA A 228 -3.84 6.85 -16.29
CA ALA A 228 -4.35 5.48 -16.15
C ALA A 228 -4.29 4.97 -14.70
N TYR A 229 -3.20 5.29 -13.99
CA TYR A 229 -3.06 4.98 -12.56
C TYR A 229 -4.19 5.57 -11.71
N LEU A 230 -4.54 6.84 -11.96
CA LEU A 230 -5.61 7.50 -11.22
C LEU A 230 -6.99 7.03 -11.65
N ASP A 231 -7.19 6.79 -12.94
CA ASP A 231 -8.46 6.30 -13.49
C ASP A 231 -8.79 4.91 -12.93
N GLU A 232 -7.80 4.02 -12.82
CA GLU A 232 -7.94 2.72 -12.17
C GLU A 232 -8.31 2.85 -10.69
N ALA A 233 -7.64 3.74 -9.96
CA ALA A 233 -7.91 3.98 -8.55
C ALA A 233 -9.33 4.52 -8.31
N LEU A 234 -9.78 5.50 -9.11
CA LEU A 234 -11.11 6.11 -8.98
C LEU A 234 -12.25 5.24 -9.52
N GLY A 235 -11.94 4.37 -10.48
CA GLY A 235 -12.87 3.45 -11.12
C GLY A 235 -12.95 2.07 -10.47
N SER A 236 -12.26 1.85 -9.34
CA SER A 236 -12.24 0.56 -8.64
C SER A 236 -13.65 0.16 -8.16
N PRO A 237 -14.24 -0.94 -8.68
CA PRO A 237 -15.53 -1.43 -8.20
C PRO A 237 -15.46 -1.94 -6.76
N ASP A 238 -14.30 -2.47 -6.35
CA ASP A 238 -14.09 -2.99 -5.00
C ASP A 238 -14.09 -1.85 -3.96
N LEU A 239 -13.52 -0.68 -4.30
CA LEU A 239 -13.63 0.49 -3.44
C LEU A 239 -15.08 0.97 -3.32
N ALA A 240 -15.83 0.96 -4.43
CA ALA A 240 -17.25 1.34 -4.38
C ALA A 240 -18.06 0.38 -3.49
N ASP A 241 -17.86 -0.93 -3.65
CA ASP A 241 -18.54 -1.95 -2.84
C ASP A 241 -18.21 -1.82 -1.35
N VAL A 242 -16.94 -1.61 -0.97
CA VAL A 242 -16.59 -1.45 0.45
C VAL A 242 -17.20 -0.18 1.06
N LEU A 243 -17.22 0.94 0.32
CA LEU A 243 -17.85 2.18 0.80
C LEU A 243 -19.36 2.02 0.97
N ASP A 244 -20.03 1.32 0.05
CA ASP A 244 -21.46 1.05 0.14
C ASP A 244 -21.78 0.06 1.27
N TRP A 245 -20.93 -0.95 1.48
CA TRP A 245 -21.04 -1.86 2.61
C TRP A 245 -20.87 -1.13 3.96
N MET A 246 -19.87 -0.24 4.07
CA MET A 246 -19.68 0.59 5.25
C MET A 246 -20.87 1.52 5.50
N ASP A 247 -21.48 2.06 4.45
CA ASP A 247 -22.67 2.90 4.57
C ASP A 247 -23.90 2.13 5.06
N ARG A 248 -24.09 0.88 4.60
CA ARG A 248 -25.11 -0.02 5.17
C ARG A 248 -24.82 -0.33 6.64
N ALA A 249 -23.57 -0.63 6.98
CA ALA A 249 -23.16 -0.86 8.37
C ALA A 249 -23.48 0.36 9.26
N ARG A 250 -23.17 1.58 8.78
CA ARG A 250 -23.52 2.85 9.42
C ARG A 250 -25.04 2.97 9.61
N ALA A 251 -25.83 2.77 8.56
CA ALA A 251 -27.29 2.89 8.62
C ALA A 251 -27.93 1.91 9.62
N GLU A 252 -27.32 0.74 9.81
CA GLU A 252 -27.75 -0.28 10.76
C GLU A 252 -27.13 -0.12 12.17
N GLY A 253 -26.35 0.94 12.41
CA GLY A 253 -25.74 1.24 13.71
C GLY A 253 -24.58 0.32 14.11
N TYR A 254 -23.88 -0.27 13.14
CA TYR A 254 -22.66 -1.05 13.37
C TYR A 254 -21.41 -0.16 13.33
N GLY A 255 -20.38 -0.60 14.05
CA GLY A 255 -18.98 -0.23 13.83
C GLY A 255 -18.27 -1.33 13.02
N LEU A 256 -16.97 -1.19 12.85
CA LEU A 256 -16.10 -2.10 12.12
C LEU A 256 -15.01 -2.63 13.05
N PHE A 257 -14.99 -3.93 13.30
CA PHE A 257 -13.96 -4.64 14.04
C PHE A 257 -12.83 -5.04 13.10
N LEU A 258 -11.59 -4.68 13.41
CA LEU A 258 -10.41 -5.16 12.70
C LEU A 258 -10.11 -6.61 13.13
N ASP A 259 -10.06 -7.53 12.17
CA ASP A 259 -9.71 -8.95 12.32
C ASP A 259 -8.49 -9.27 11.45
N TRP A 260 -7.42 -9.83 12.02
CA TRP A 260 -6.14 -10.06 11.34
C TRP A 260 -5.39 -11.31 11.80
#